data_AF-A0A6A6XLK4-F1
#
_entry.id   AF-A0A6A6XLK4-F1
#
_cell.length_a   1.000
_cell.length_b   1.000
_cell.length_c   1.000
_cell.angle_alpha   90.00
_cell.angle_beta   90.00
_cell.angle_gamma   90.00
#
_symmetry.space_group_name_H-M   'P 1'
#
loop_
_entity.id
_entity.type
_entity.pdbx_description
1 polymer ?
#
loop_
_entity_poly.entity_id
_entity_poly.type
_entity_poly.pdbx_seq_one_letter_code
_entity_poly.pdbx_strand_id
1 'polypeptide(L)'
;MSTDSNLVLHGEPIIVSDSTDSINPFDDPINIDNLEVKTLTFPADVTVPIIASLPSRDSSNSSVSSISSTAGTSKVTITPTPIKWNDADLNYLLSILYPDLMMANQLVFSPPLEALQHMQGPTHLQLFVRIPNQPIPAAAFSRHAPIGTGRPISKTLLAESELRCEPPASARESLARSLLSDSATVDSICAKYTVMGALFAYPQVQLESVGRGMRAMAAASDDERWDRLCQLQGVVDELWDFEPRLETYLLEVGGRELDAWVRCVEVGLEVGKEDREMWADVYEEAGRFLKRACAL
;
A
#
# COMPACT_ATOMS: atom_id res chain seq x y z
N MET A 1 0.28 45.66 -59.39
CA MET A 1 0.18 44.30 -59.97
C MET A 1 0.21 43.30 -58.83
N SER A 2 -0.68 42.31 -58.89
CA SER A 2 -0.93 41.22 -57.93
C SER A 2 -1.72 41.53 -56.66
N THR A 3 -3.03 41.70 -56.88
CA THR A 3 -4.19 40.98 -56.34
C THR A 3 -4.01 39.96 -55.18
N ASP A 4 -4.94 40.06 -54.22
CA ASP A 4 -5.89 39.07 -53.65
C ASP A 4 -5.35 37.70 -53.13
N SER A 5 -5.87 37.03 -52.11
CA SER A 5 -7.22 36.98 -51.54
C SER A 5 -7.21 36.46 -50.10
N ASN A 6 -8.12 36.96 -49.28
CA ASN A 6 -8.59 36.32 -48.05
C ASN A 6 -9.37 35.04 -48.38
N LEU A 7 -9.10 33.94 -47.67
CA LEU A 7 -9.93 32.73 -47.69
C LEU A 7 -10.49 32.50 -46.29
N VAL A 8 -11.74 32.93 -46.14
CA VAL A 8 -12.66 32.56 -45.06
C VAL A 8 -13.23 31.19 -45.43
N LEU A 9 -13.08 30.19 -44.57
CA LEU A 9 -13.80 28.92 -44.68
C LEU A 9 -14.90 28.88 -43.62
N HIS A 10 -16.12 29.12 -44.07
CA HIS A 10 -17.35 28.73 -43.39
C HIS A 10 -17.52 27.21 -43.56
N GLY A 11 -17.54 26.48 -42.45
CA GLY A 11 -18.04 25.11 -42.38
C GLY A 11 -19.35 25.10 -41.62
N GLU A 12 -20.45 24.91 -42.35
CA GLU A 12 -21.78 24.69 -41.79
C GLU A 12 -21.91 23.30 -41.12
N PRO A 13 -22.87 23.13 -40.20
CA PRO A 13 -23.04 21.90 -39.41
C PRO A 13 -23.69 20.78 -40.24
N ILE A 14 -23.10 19.59 -40.18
CA ILE A 14 -23.67 18.37 -40.75
C ILE A 14 -24.68 17.80 -39.75
N ILE A 15 -25.97 17.88 -40.10
CA ILE A 15 -27.04 17.07 -39.54
C ILE A 15 -27.16 15.84 -40.44
N VAL A 16 -26.88 14.65 -39.90
CA VAL A 16 -27.30 13.37 -40.49
C VAL A 16 -28.22 12.71 -39.49
N SER A 17 -29.48 12.57 -39.89
CA SER A 17 -30.50 11.74 -39.24
C SER A 17 -30.75 10.55 -40.16
N ASP A 18 -30.48 9.33 -39.70
CA ASP A 18 -31.32 8.13 -39.87
C ASP A 18 -30.62 6.97 -39.15
N SER A 19 -31.18 6.47 -38.04
CA SER A 19 -32.22 5.42 -37.99
C SER A 19 -31.72 4.06 -38.46
N THR A 20 -31.12 3.30 -37.53
CA THR A 20 -31.22 1.83 -37.52
C THR A 20 -31.18 1.31 -36.07
N ASP A 21 -32.32 0.74 -35.70
CA ASP A 21 -32.61 -0.23 -34.64
C ASP A 21 -31.50 -0.60 -33.64
N SER A 22 -31.67 -0.13 -32.40
CA SER A 22 -31.08 -0.78 -31.22
C SER A 22 -32.22 -1.30 -30.34
N ILE A 23 -32.26 -2.62 -30.23
CA ILE A 23 -33.10 -3.40 -29.32
C ILE A 23 -32.63 -3.10 -27.90
N ASN A 24 -33.44 -2.37 -27.12
CA ASN A 24 -33.31 -2.31 -25.66
C ASN A 24 -33.92 -3.58 -25.05
N PRO A 25 -33.19 -4.37 -24.25
CA PRO A 25 -33.76 -5.47 -23.50
C PRO A 25 -33.82 -5.14 -22.01
N PHE A 26 -34.49 -4.06 -21.63
CA PHE A 26 -34.83 -3.78 -20.22
C PHE A 26 -36.09 -2.93 -20.19
N ASP A 27 -37.25 -3.58 -20.18
CA ASP A 27 -38.45 -3.12 -19.48
C ASP A 27 -39.52 -4.21 -19.57
N ASP A 28 -39.49 -5.13 -18.61
CA ASP A 28 -40.69 -5.85 -18.18
C ASP A 28 -40.87 -5.57 -16.67
N PRO A 29 -42.02 -5.04 -16.23
CA PRO A 29 -42.29 -4.85 -14.81
C PRO A 29 -42.57 -6.21 -14.17
N ILE A 30 -41.65 -6.65 -13.30
CA ILE A 30 -41.88 -7.83 -12.47
C ILE A 30 -43.01 -7.53 -11.50
N ASN A 31 -44.12 -8.24 -11.71
CA ASN A 31 -45.28 -8.34 -10.84
C ASN A 31 -44.86 -9.04 -9.53
N ILE A 32 -44.78 -8.28 -8.42
CA ILE A 32 -44.48 -8.80 -7.07
C ILE A 32 -45.77 -8.86 -6.24
N ASP A 33 -46.82 -9.48 -6.77
CA ASP A 33 -47.97 -9.94 -5.99
C ASP A 33 -47.89 -11.45 -5.86
N ASN A 34 -46.99 -11.94 -4.99
CA ASN A 34 -47.03 -13.25 -4.28
C ASN A 34 -45.64 -13.71 -3.81
N LEU A 35 -44.99 -12.94 -2.92
CA LEU A 35 -44.01 -13.53 -2.02
C LEU A 35 -44.61 -13.59 -0.62
N GLU A 36 -44.96 -14.80 -0.17
CA GLU A 36 -45.24 -15.08 1.23
C GLU A 36 -44.07 -14.61 2.08
N VAL A 37 -44.28 -13.52 2.81
CA VAL A 37 -43.39 -13.09 3.88
C VAL A 37 -43.48 -14.13 4.99
N LYS A 38 -42.64 -15.16 4.94
CA LYS A 38 -42.32 -15.96 6.13
C LYS A 38 -41.52 -15.07 7.07
N THR A 39 -42.24 -14.43 7.98
CA THR A 39 -41.68 -13.73 9.14
C THR A 39 -40.93 -14.76 9.98
N LEU A 40 -39.60 -14.80 9.85
CA LEU A 40 -38.75 -15.52 10.79
C LEU A 40 -38.71 -14.69 12.08
N THR A 41 -39.57 -15.06 13.02
CA THR A 41 -39.42 -14.68 14.43
C THR A 41 -38.06 -15.16 14.92
N PHE A 42 -37.15 -14.21 15.15
CA PHE A 42 -35.88 -14.44 15.84
C PHE A 42 -36.15 -15.06 17.22
N PRO A 43 -35.42 -16.11 17.63
CA PRO A 43 -35.51 -16.60 18.99
C PRO A 43 -34.76 -15.68 19.95
N ALA A 44 -35.29 -15.68 21.17
CA ALA A 44 -34.95 -14.96 22.38
C ALA A 44 -33.44 -14.76 22.66
N ASP A 45 -33.17 -13.62 23.31
CA ASP A 45 -31.96 -13.25 24.04
C ASP A 45 -30.97 -14.41 24.26
N VAL A 46 -29.92 -14.43 23.44
CA VAL A 46 -28.78 -15.31 23.67
C VAL A 46 -27.93 -14.68 24.77
N THR A 47 -27.98 -15.26 25.96
CA THR A 47 -27.04 -14.93 27.04
C THR A 47 -25.66 -15.41 26.62
N VAL A 48 -24.77 -14.49 26.28
CA VAL A 48 -23.37 -14.78 25.99
C VAL A 48 -22.68 -15.16 27.31
N PRO A 49 -22.04 -16.34 27.42
CA PRO A 49 -21.28 -16.65 28.62
C PRO A 49 -20.09 -15.69 28.71
N ILE A 50 -20.06 -14.89 29.79
CA ILE A 50 -18.88 -14.13 30.19
C ILE A 50 -17.76 -15.15 30.40
N ILE A 51 -16.71 -15.08 29.60
CA ILE A 51 -15.50 -15.88 29.79
C ILE A 51 -14.89 -15.40 31.10
N ALA A 52 -15.16 -16.13 32.18
CA ALA A 52 -14.45 -15.98 33.43
C ALA A 52 -12.96 -16.25 33.14
N SER A 53 -12.10 -15.36 33.64
CA SER A 53 -10.65 -15.43 33.53
C SER A 53 -10.16 -16.85 33.79
N LEU A 54 -9.43 -17.43 32.82
CA LEU A 54 -8.85 -18.77 32.93
C LEU A 54 -7.96 -18.86 34.18
N PRO A 55 -8.05 -19.94 34.97
CA PRO A 55 -7.15 -20.16 36.08
C PRO A 55 -5.73 -20.42 35.55
N SER A 56 -4.75 -19.76 36.18
CA SER A 56 -3.32 -19.99 35.99
C SER A 56 -3.02 -21.48 36.01
N ARG A 57 -2.49 -22.01 34.89
CA ARG A 57 -2.21 -23.42 34.73
C ARG A 57 -0.88 -23.77 35.38
N ASP A 58 -0.94 -24.31 36.59
CA ASP A 58 0.18 -25.03 37.19
C ASP A 58 0.54 -26.26 36.35
N SER A 59 1.85 -26.44 36.20
CA SER A 59 2.45 -27.54 35.45
C SER A 59 2.12 -28.88 36.11
N SER A 60 1.47 -29.77 35.36
CA SER A 60 1.37 -31.18 35.71
C SER A 60 1.43 -32.04 34.46
N ASN A 61 2.41 -32.93 34.47
CA ASN A 61 2.76 -33.88 33.42
C ASN A 61 1.62 -34.87 33.17
N SER A 62 1.22 -35.02 31.91
CA SER A 62 0.52 -36.22 31.44
C SER A 62 1.13 -36.66 30.12
N SER A 63 1.81 -37.80 30.19
CA SER A 63 2.45 -38.50 29.08
C SER A 63 1.40 -39.01 28.10
N VAL A 64 1.40 -38.50 26.86
CA VAL A 64 0.66 -39.10 25.75
C VAL A 64 1.62 -39.30 24.59
N SER A 65 1.80 -40.57 24.25
CA SER A 65 2.71 -41.08 23.23
C SER A 65 2.39 -40.46 21.86
N SER A 66 3.28 -39.58 21.41
CA SER A 66 3.19 -38.95 20.10
C SER A 66 4.05 -39.72 19.10
N ILE A 67 3.40 -40.15 18.02
CA ILE A 67 4.00 -40.84 16.89
C ILE A 67 4.91 -39.82 16.19
N SER A 68 6.22 -40.07 16.26
CA SER A 68 7.27 -39.19 15.75
C SER A 68 7.27 -39.20 14.22
N SER A 69 6.76 -38.13 13.60
CA SER A 69 7.08 -37.76 12.22
C SER A 69 8.02 -36.55 12.26
N THR A 70 9.31 -36.84 12.36
CA THR A 70 10.40 -35.86 12.23
C THR A 70 10.55 -35.49 10.75
N ALA A 71 9.73 -34.56 10.26
CA ALA A 71 10.16 -33.71 9.16
C ALA A 71 11.00 -32.60 9.78
N GLY A 72 12.32 -32.77 9.74
CA GLY A 72 13.26 -31.74 10.17
C GLY A 72 13.13 -30.53 9.25
N THR A 73 12.38 -29.52 9.67
CA THR A 73 12.53 -28.17 9.13
C THR A 73 13.85 -27.63 9.66
N SER A 74 14.93 -27.90 8.91
CA SER A 74 16.18 -27.18 9.08
C SER A 74 15.87 -25.69 9.03
N LYS A 75 15.98 -25.00 10.17
CA LYS A 75 16.04 -23.53 10.23
C LYS A 75 17.27 -23.13 9.43
N VAL A 76 17.11 -22.91 8.12
CA VAL A 76 18.13 -22.26 7.30
C VAL A 76 18.26 -20.86 7.90
N THR A 77 19.29 -20.67 8.71
CA THR A 77 19.65 -19.36 9.22
C THR A 77 20.33 -18.66 8.05
N ILE A 78 19.52 -18.10 7.14
CA ILE A 78 20.02 -17.26 6.07
C ILE A 78 20.56 -16.01 6.77
N THR A 79 21.88 -15.94 6.97
CA THR A 79 22.52 -14.70 7.39
C THR A 79 22.16 -13.64 6.35
N PRO A 80 21.47 -12.56 6.74
CA PRO A 80 21.02 -11.56 5.79
C PRO A 80 22.24 -10.98 5.08
N THR A 81 22.24 -11.06 3.74
CA THR A 81 23.32 -10.46 2.95
C THR A 81 23.26 -8.93 3.12
N PRO A 82 24.40 -8.28 3.40
CA PRO A 82 24.47 -6.83 3.48
C PRO A 82 24.00 -6.17 2.18
N ILE A 83 23.23 -5.09 2.30
CA ILE A 83 22.78 -4.29 1.16
C ILE A 83 23.99 -3.55 0.59
N LYS A 84 24.14 -3.56 -0.74
CA LYS A 84 25.32 -2.96 -1.41
C LYS A 84 25.15 -1.47 -1.71
N TRP A 85 23.92 -0.97 -1.62
CA TRP A 85 23.53 0.40 -1.97
C TRP A 85 23.97 0.77 -3.38
N ASN A 86 23.64 -0.09 -4.35
CA ASN A 86 23.75 0.25 -5.76
C ASN A 86 22.48 0.95 -6.26
N ASP A 87 22.44 1.33 -7.55
CA ASP A 87 21.28 2.02 -8.14
C ASP A 87 19.99 1.19 -8.05
N ALA A 88 20.08 -0.13 -8.17
CA ALA A 88 18.92 -1.02 -8.07
C ALA A 88 18.39 -1.09 -6.63
N ASP A 89 19.27 -1.18 -5.63
CA ASP A 89 18.87 -1.21 -4.21
C ASP A 89 18.15 0.09 -3.82
N LEU A 90 18.65 1.24 -4.29
CA LEU A 90 18.05 2.54 -4.01
C LEU A 90 16.70 2.72 -4.74
N ASN A 91 16.60 2.31 -6.01
CA ASN A 91 15.33 2.32 -6.72
C ASN A 91 14.31 1.35 -6.10
N TYR A 92 14.76 0.20 -5.62
CA TYR A 92 13.90 -0.75 -4.92
C TYR A 92 13.37 -0.14 -3.62
N LEU A 93 14.23 0.49 -2.82
CA LEU A 93 13.80 1.25 -1.64
C LEU A 93 12.73 2.29 -1.99
N LEU A 94 12.92 3.06 -3.05
CA LEU A 94 11.93 4.06 -3.48
C LEU A 94 10.62 3.44 -3.97
N SER A 95 10.66 2.27 -4.61
CA SER A 95 9.46 1.53 -5.02
C SER A 95 8.62 1.05 -3.84
N ILE A 96 9.25 0.86 -2.69
CA ILE A 96 8.62 0.45 -1.44
C ILE A 96 8.07 1.67 -0.69
N LEU A 97 8.88 2.73 -0.56
CA LEU A 97 8.49 3.91 0.22
C LEU A 97 7.49 4.83 -0.52
N TYR A 98 7.64 4.93 -1.85
CA TYR A 98 6.88 5.86 -2.69
C TYR A 98 6.39 5.20 -3.98
N PRO A 99 5.61 4.09 -3.90
CA PRO A 99 5.18 3.33 -5.08
C PRO A 99 4.46 4.23 -6.10
N ASP A 100 3.56 5.11 -5.64
CA ASP A 100 2.79 5.98 -6.53
C ASP A 100 3.67 7.01 -7.26
N LEU A 101 4.65 7.60 -6.57
CA LEU A 101 5.57 8.57 -7.17
C LEU A 101 6.52 7.91 -8.17
N MET A 102 6.93 6.67 -7.89
CA MET A 102 7.73 5.84 -8.80
C MET A 102 6.94 5.48 -10.05
N MET A 103 5.72 4.99 -9.90
CA MET A 103 4.84 4.63 -11.02
C MET A 103 4.48 5.84 -11.90
N ALA A 104 4.34 7.02 -11.29
CA ALA A 104 4.11 8.27 -12.01
C ALA A 104 5.39 8.91 -12.60
N ASN A 105 6.57 8.29 -12.42
CA ASN A 105 7.88 8.82 -12.84
C ASN A 105 8.11 10.27 -12.38
N GLN A 106 7.77 10.55 -11.13
CA GLN A 106 7.87 11.88 -10.51
C GLN A 106 9.18 12.07 -9.74
N LEU A 107 9.89 10.99 -9.41
CA LEU A 107 11.15 11.05 -8.67
C LEU A 107 12.32 11.42 -9.60
N VAL A 108 13.20 12.31 -9.14
CA VAL A 108 14.35 12.80 -9.90
C VAL A 108 15.58 12.91 -9.02
N PHE A 109 16.66 12.25 -9.43
CA PHE A 109 17.96 12.39 -8.79
C PHE A 109 18.75 13.58 -9.34
N SER A 110 19.53 14.21 -8.49
CA SER A 110 20.55 15.19 -8.85
C SER A 110 21.82 14.95 -8.04
N PRO A 111 22.97 14.63 -8.68
CA PRO A 111 23.11 14.28 -10.10
C PRO A 111 22.33 12.99 -10.46
N PRO A 112 22.08 12.70 -11.75
CA PRO A 112 21.48 11.43 -12.18
C PRO A 112 22.32 10.23 -11.71
N LEU A 113 21.67 9.10 -11.40
CA LEU A 113 22.33 7.91 -10.87
C LEU A 113 23.39 7.35 -11.84
N GLU A 114 23.13 7.42 -13.14
CA GLU A 114 24.02 6.94 -14.19
C GLU A 114 25.32 7.75 -14.24
N ALA A 115 25.25 9.03 -13.88
CA ALA A 115 26.41 9.92 -13.85
C ALA A 115 27.38 9.57 -12.70
N LEU A 116 26.88 8.96 -11.61
CA LEU A 116 27.67 8.63 -10.43
C LEU A 116 28.83 7.67 -10.73
N GLN A 117 28.70 6.82 -11.75
CA GLN A 117 29.74 5.87 -12.14
C GLN A 117 30.99 6.56 -12.72
N HIS A 118 30.83 7.77 -13.23
CA HIS A 118 31.89 8.52 -13.91
C HIS A 118 32.37 9.74 -13.12
N MET A 119 31.73 10.05 -11.98
CA MET A 119 32.12 11.17 -11.14
C MET A 119 33.42 10.85 -10.39
N GLN A 120 34.37 11.77 -10.47
CA GLN A 120 35.59 11.74 -9.67
C GLN A 120 35.46 12.77 -8.54
N GLY A 121 35.53 12.29 -7.30
CA GLY A 121 35.52 13.13 -6.10
C GLY A 121 34.22 13.07 -5.29
N PRO A 122 34.03 14.04 -4.37
CA PRO A 122 32.98 13.98 -3.37
C PRO A 122 31.60 14.11 -4.02
N THR A 123 30.73 13.16 -3.72
CA THR A 123 29.37 13.10 -4.26
C THR A 123 28.37 13.62 -3.23
N HIS A 124 27.40 14.40 -3.70
CA HIS A 124 26.22 14.79 -2.93
C HIS A 124 24.99 14.49 -3.80
N LEU A 125 24.14 13.58 -3.33
CA LEU A 125 23.01 13.05 -4.06
C LEU A 125 21.71 13.58 -3.46
N GLN A 126 20.90 14.24 -4.29
CA GLN A 126 19.63 14.83 -3.90
C GLN A 126 18.49 14.15 -4.66
N LEU A 127 17.38 13.89 -3.97
CA LEU A 127 16.17 13.33 -4.53
C LEU A 127 15.06 14.36 -4.51
N PHE A 128 14.43 14.57 -5.65
CA PHE A 128 13.33 15.52 -5.82
C PHE A 128 12.05 14.83 -6.28
N VAL A 129 10.90 15.38 -5.88
CA VAL A 129 9.59 15.07 -6.46
C VAL A 129 9.22 16.15 -7.47
N ARG A 130 8.87 15.77 -8.69
CA ARG A 130 8.32 16.67 -9.71
C ARG A 130 6.90 17.09 -9.32
N ILE A 131 6.67 18.40 -9.29
CA ILE A 131 5.31 18.93 -9.15
C ILE A 131 4.70 18.98 -10.56
N PRO A 132 3.50 18.43 -10.77
CA PRO A 132 2.79 18.58 -12.04
C PRO A 132 2.73 20.05 -12.42
N ASN A 133 3.20 20.40 -13.62
CA ASN A 133 3.17 21.77 -14.10
C ASN A 133 1.72 22.22 -14.26
N GLN A 134 1.20 22.99 -13.30
CA GLN A 134 -0.03 23.72 -13.52
C GLN A 134 0.21 24.81 -14.57
N PRO A 135 -0.73 25.06 -15.50
CA PRO A 135 -0.59 26.10 -16.50
C PRO A 135 -0.34 27.43 -15.80
N ILE A 136 0.81 28.02 -16.07
CA ILE A 136 1.26 29.23 -15.40
C ILE A 136 0.34 30.37 -15.83
N PRO A 137 -0.34 31.06 -14.89
CA PRO A 137 -1.14 32.22 -15.26
C PRO A 137 -0.27 33.26 -15.96
N ALA A 138 -0.74 33.84 -17.06
CA ALA A 138 0.01 34.87 -17.80
C ALA A 138 0.47 36.05 -16.90
N ALA A 139 -0.27 36.31 -15.82
CA ALA A 139 0.07 37.29 -14.79
C ALA A 139 1.40 37.02 -14.08
N ALA A 140 1.85 35.76 -13.97
CA ALA A 140 3.13 35.39 -13.38
C ALA A 140 4.34 35.78 -14.24
N PHE A 141 4.12 36.06 -15.54
CA PHE A 141 5.12 36.60 -16.47
C PHE A 141 5.02 38.13 -16.63
N SER A 142 4.18 38.81 -15.83
CA SER A 142 4.06 40.27 -15.89
C SER A 142 5.37 40.95 -15.51
N ARG A 143 5.77 41.97 -16.27
CA ARG A 143 6.92 42.85 -15.94
C ARG A 143 6.76 43.57 -14.59
N HIS A 144 5.53 43.62 -14.07
CA HIS A 144 5.17 44.22 -12.79
C HIS A 144 5.06 43.19 -11.66
N ALA A 145 5.27 41.90 -11.95
CA ALA A 145 5.33 40.88 -10.92
C ALA A 145 6.57 41.10 -10.04
N PRO A 146 6.48 40.87 -8.72
CA PRO A 146 7.63 40.95 -7.84
C PRO A 146 8.76 40.04 -8.35
N ILE A 147 9.99 40.56 -8.38
CA ILE A 147 11.17 39.81 -8.78
C ILE A 147 11.34 38.66 -7.77
N GLY A 148 11.03 37.43 -8.20
CA GLY A 148 11.25 36.22 -7.41
C GLY A 148 10.02 35.39 -7.02
N THR A 149 8.79 35.86 -7.24
CA THR A 149 7.58 35.14 -6.76
C THR A 149 6.80 34.38 -7.84
N GLY A 150 7.13 34.55 -9.12
CA GLY A 150 6.29 34.07 -10.23
C GLY A 150 6.79 32.82 -10.97
N ARG A 151 8.02 32.34 -10.71
CA ARG A 151 8.53 31.13 -11.37
C ARG A 151 8.05 29.91 -10.59
N PRO A 152 7.26 29.01 -11.18
CA PRO A 152 6.87 27.80 -10.49
C PRO A 152 8.11 26.99 -10.18
N ILE A 153 8.23 26.59 -8.92
CA ILE A 153 9.19 25.59 -8.52
C ILE A 153 8.65 24.26 -9.03
N SER A 154 9.29 23.65 -10.03
CA SER A 154 8.82 22.42 -10.66
C SER A 154 9.21 21.16 -9.89
N LYS A 155 9.96 21.31 -8.79
CA LYS A 155 10.53 20.21 -8.00
C LYS A 155 10.63 20.55 -6.52
N THR A 156 10.22 19.63 -5.65
CA THR A 156 10.42 19.72 -4.20
C THR A 156 11.52 18.75 -3.79
N LEU A 157 12.47 19.20 -2.97
CA LEU A 157 13.48 18.31 -2.39
C LEU A 157 12.81 17.34 -1.41
N LEU A 158 12.99 16.04 -1.62
CA LEU A 158 12.44 14.98 -0.79
C LEU A 158 13.44 14.53 0.27
N ALA A 159 14.68 14.28 -0.15
CA ALA A 159 15.78 13.86 0.71
C ALA A 159 17.11 14.16 0.04
N GLU A 160 18.18 14.21 0.84
CA GLU A 160 19.55 14.37 0.33
C GLU A 160 20.54 13.53 1.13
N SER A 161 21.62 13.13 0.48
CA SER A 161 22.77 12.51 1.14
C SER A 161 23.54 13.55 1.94
N GLU A 162 24.40 13.09 2.82
CA GLU A 162 25.45 13.92 3.42
C GLU A 162 26.29 14.64 2.36
N LEU A 163 26.91 15.73 2.79
CA LEU A 163 27.82 16.49 1.95
C LEU A 163 29.14 15.73 1.81
N ARG A 164 29.61 15.62 0.56
CA ARG A 164 30.94 15.09 0.22
C ARG A 164 31.15 13.62 0.57
N CYS A 165 30.17 12.77 0.26
CA CYS A 165 30.33 11.33 0.38
C CYS A 165 31.36 10.80 -0.62
N GLU A 166 32.32 10.02 -0.14
CA GLU A 166 33.24 9.22 -0.95
C GLU A 166 33.27 7.81 -0.35
N PRO A 167 32.99 6.73 -1.11
CA PRO A 167 32.66 6.63 -2.56
C PRO A 167 31.17 6.86 -2.90
N PRO A 168 30.74 6.82 -4.18
CA PRO A 168 29.33 7.02 -4.57
C PRO A 168 28.32 6.05 -3.91
N ALA A 169 28.76 4.86 -3.50
CA ALA A 169 27.94 3.95 -2.70
C ALA A 169 27.56 4.57 -1.34
N SER A 170 28.47 5.29 -0.71
CA SER A 170 28.21 6.03 0.55
C SER A 170 27.20 7.15 0.35
N ALA A 171 27.20 7.83 -0.80
CA ALA A 171 26.18 8.84 -1.10
C ALA A 171 24.77 8.22 -1.19
N ARG A 172 24.64 7.05 -1.83
CA ARG A 172 23.37 6.32 -1.93
C ARG A 172 22.91 5.79 -0.58
N GLU A 173 23.83 5.22 0.21
CA GLU A 173 23.56 4.75 1.56
C GLU A 173 23.13 5.90 2.48
N SER A 174 23.84 7.04 2.42
CA SER A 174 23.49 8.22 3.21
C SER A 174 22.13 8.81 2.80
N LEU A 175 21.82 8.85 1.50
CA LEU A 175 20.48 9.20 1.03
C LEU A 175 19.41 8.21 1.52
N ALA A 176 19.68 6.91 1.47
CA ALA A 176 18.78 5.88 1.98
C ALA A 176 18.54 6.06 3.48
N ARG A 177 19.58 6.35 4.26
CA ARG A 177 19.47 6.66 5.69
C ARG A 177 18.62 7.91 5.92
N SER A 178 18.77 8.95 5.10
CA SER A 178 17.89 10.14 5.16
C SER A 178 16.42 9.78 4.88
N LEU A 179 16.15 8.92 3.89
CA LEU A 179 14.80 8.47 3.56
C LEU A 179 14.17 7.60 4.66
N LEU A 180 15.01 6.85 5.38
CA LEU A 180 14.61 5.94 6.46
C LEU A 180 14.64 6.59 7.85
N SER A 181 14.91 7.90 7.93
CA SER A 181 15.07 8.61 9.20
C SER A 181 13.78 8.73 10.01
N ASP A 182 12.61 8.69 9.36
CA ASP A 182 11.32 8.61 10.03
C ASP A 182 10.97 7.17 10.37
N SER A 183 11.44 6.70 11.53
CA SER A 183 11.24 5.33 11.98
C SER A 183 9.77 4.95 12.10
N ALA A 184 8.90 5.88 12.51
CA ALA A 184 7.47 5.59 12.67
C ALA A 184 6.80 5.30 11.31
N THR A 185 7.11 6.11 10.29
CA THR A 185 6.63 5.85 8.92
C THR A 185 7.19 4.54 8.38
N VAL A 186 8.47 4.27 8.60
CA VAL A 186 9.10 3.03 8.11
C VAL A 186 8.54 1.78 8.80
N ASP A 187 8.34 1.82 10.11
CA ASP A 187 7.73 0.74 10.88
C ASP A 187 6.30 0.46 10.40
N SER A 188 5.52 1.52 10.15
CA SER A 188 4.18 1.43 9.57
C SER A 188 4.20 0.76 8.20
N ILE A 189 5.13 1.15 7.31
CA ILE A 189 5.27 0.56 5.97
C ILE A 189 5.72 -0.91 6.07
N CYS A 190 6.66 -1.21 6.97
CA CYS A 190 7.13 -2.57 7.21
C CYS A 190 6.01 -3.49 7.71
N ALA A 191 5.20 -3.00 8.66
CA ALA A 191 4.03 -3.71 9.14
C ALA A 191 3.01 -3.93 8.02
N LYS A 192 2.73 -2.91 7.20
CA LYS A 192 1.86 -3.02 6.01
C LYS A 192 2.32 -4.13 5.08
N TYR A 193 3.58 -4.16 4.67
CA TYR A 193 4.11 -5.19 3.78
C TYR A 193 4.11 -6.59 4.40
N THR A 194 4.39 -6.69 5.70
CA THR A 194 4.30 -7.96 6.44
C THR A 194 2.86 -8.49 6.43
N VAL A 195 1.89 -7.61 6.68
CA VAL A 195 0.47 -7.95 6.67
C VAL A 195 0.02 -8.35 5.26
N MET A 196 0.40 -7.60 4.23
CA MET A 196 0.08 -7.95 2.85
C MET A 196 0.68 -9.30 2.46
N GLY A 197 1.95 -9.55 2.75
CA GLY A 197 2.60 -10.84 2.47
C GLY A 197 1.83 -12.01 3.09
N ALA A 198 1.49 -11.91 4.38
CA ALA A 198 0.71 -12.93 5.05
C ALA A 198 -0.71 -13.06 4.48
N LEU A 199 -1.40 -11.94 4.22
CA LEU A 199 -2.76 -11.93 3.68
C LEU A 199 -2.86 -12.61 2.31
N PHE A 200 -1.91 -12.35 1.41
CA PHE A 200 -1.90 -12.99 0.09
C PHE A 200 -1.50 -14.47 0.14
N ALA A 201 -0.76 -14.90 1.17
CA ALA A 201 -0.42 -16.30 1.38
C ALA A 201 -1.59 -17.15 1.93
N TYR A 202 -2.70 -16.52 2.36
CA TYR A 202 -3.82 -17.24 2.95
C TYR A 202 -4.56 -18.15 1.95
N PRO A 203 -5.00 -19.35 2.38
CA PRO A 203 -5.97 -20.14 1.65
C PRO A 203 -7.24 -19.33 1.35
N GLN A 204 -7.83 -19.53 0.17
CA GLN A 204 -8.98 -18.76 -0.30
C GLN A 204 -10.13 -18.69 0.72
N VAL A 205 -10.51 -19.83 1.31
CA VAL A 205 -11.60 -19.88 2.32
C VAL A 205 -11.29 -19.01 3.54
N GLN A 206 -10.03 -18.97 3.97
CA GLN A 206 -9.62 -18.12 5.08
C GLN A 206 -9.57 -16.65 4.66
N LEU A 207 -9.09 -16.34 3.45
CA LEU A 207 -9.10 -14.98 2.90
C LEU A 207 -10.53 -14.43 2.78
N GLU A 208 -11.51 -15.24 2.37
CA GLU A 208 -12.93 -14.88 2.37
C GLU A 208 -13.45 -14.60 3.79
N SER A 209 -13.02 -15.40 4.76
CA SER A 209 -13.36 -15.19 6.18
C SER A 209 -12.79 -13.88 6.71
N VAL A 210 -11.51 -13.61 6.44
CA VAL A 210 -10.85 -12.34 6.76
C VAL A 210 -11.58 -11.18 6.10
N GLY A 211 -11.95 -11.28 4.82
CA GLY A 211 -12.70 -10.24 4.13
C GLY A 211 -14.07 -9.95 4.75
N ARG A 212 -14.78 -10.97 5.25
CA ARG A 212 -16.01 -10.78 6.03
C ARG A 212 -15.74 -10.05 7.34
N GLY A 213 -14.69 -10.42 8.06
CA GLY A 213 -14.26 -9.77 9.29
C GLY A 213 -13.91 -8.29 9.09
N MET A 214 -13.12 -7.97 8.05
CA MET A 214 -12.77 -6.58 7.71
C MET A 214 -14.01 -5.75 7.37
N ARG A 215 -14.97 -6.30 6.62
CA ARG A 215 -16.23 -5.61 6.31
C ARG A 215 -17.08 -5.36 7.55
N ALA A 216 -17.14 -6.33 8.47
CA ALA A 216 -17.82 -6.13 9.75
C ALA A 216 -17.15 -5.04 10.58
N MET A 217 -15.81 -5.03 10.64
CA MET A 217 -15.03 -4.00 11.32
C MET A 217 -15.23 -2.61 10.69
N ALA A 218 -15.36 -2.52 9.36
CA ALA A 218 -15.62 -1.25 8.68
C ALA A 218 -17.00 -0.66 8.98
N ALA A 219 -17.98 -1.52 9.30
CA ALA A 219 -19.31 -1.12 9.71
C ALA A 219 -19.43 -0.82 11.21
N ALA A 220 -18.45 -1.22 12.02
CA ALA A 220 -18.43 -1.00 13.46
C ALA A 220 -18.19 0.47 13.81
N SER A 221 -18.77 0.90 14.94
CA SER A 221 -18.57 2.27 15.43
C SER A 221 -17.14 2.51 15.91
N ASP A 222 -16.70 3.77 15.95
CA ASP A 222 -15.38 4.14 16.49
C ASP A 222 -15.19 3.67 17.93
N ASP A 223 -16.23 3.80 18.75
CA ASP A 223 -16.22 3.37 20.16
C ASP A 223 -16.05 1.84 20.27
N GLU A 224 -16.78 1.07 19.46
CA GLU A 224 -16.65 -0.39 19.43
C GLU A 224 -15.25 -0.84 18.97
N ARG A 225 -14.71 -0.18 17.94
CA ARG A 225 -13.35 -0.45 17.46
C ARG A 225 -12.30 -0.12 18.52
N TRP A 226 -12.49 0.98 19.24
CA TRP A 226 -11.60 1.38 20.32
C TRP A 226 -11.66 0.41 21.51
N ASP A 227 -12.85 0.00 21.94
CA ASP A 227 -13.03 -1.00 23.00
C ASP A 227 -12.39 -2.33 22.61
N ARG A 228 -12.56 -2.74 21.35
CA ARG A 228 -11.94 -3.95 20.82
C ARG A 228 -10.42 -3.85 20.82
N LEU A 229 -9.86 -2.71 20.42
CA LEU A 229 -8.43 -2.46 20.48
C LEU A 229 -7.91 -2.56 21.92
N CYS A 230 -8.59 -1.95 22.90
CA CYS A 230 -8.21 -2.02 24.31
C CYS A 230 -8.18 -3.46 24.84
N GLN A 231 -9.03 -4.35 24.33
CA GLN A 231 -9.03 -5.77 24.72
C GLN A 231 -7.84 -6.55 24.14
N LEU A 232 -7.37 -6.17 22.96
CA LEU A 232 -6.26 -6.84 22.26
C LEU A 232 -4.89 -6.31 22.72
N GLN A 233 -4.81 -5.03 23.08
CA GLN A 233 -3.59 -4.38 23.51
C GLN A 233 -2.98 -5.07 24.74
N GLY A 234 -1.70 -5.43 24.63
CA GLY A 234 -0.95 -6.11 25.69
C GLY A 234 -1.24 -7.60 25.83
N VAL A 235 -2.19 -8.15 25.05
CA VAL A 235 -2.50 -9.59 25.01
C VAL A 235 -1.96 -10.22 23.73
N VAL A 236 -2.12 -9.55 22.60
CA VAL A 236 -1.64 -10.02 21.29
C VAL A 236 -0.16 -9.67 21.13
N ASP A 237 0.67 -10.70 21.01
CA ASP A 237 2.10 -10.59 20.70
C ASP A 237 2.45 -11.29 19.37
N GLU A 238 3.75 -11.34 19.02
CA GLU A 238 4.21 -11.94 17.76
C GLU A 238 4.01 -13.46 17.67
N LEU A 239 3.73 -14.14 18.79
CA LEU A 239 3.52 -15.59 18.86
C LEU A 239 2.09 -16.00 18.52
N TRP A 240 1.16 -15.05 18.51
CA TRP A 240 -0.22 -15.31 18.12
C TRP A 240 -0.36 -15.59 16.63
N ASP A 241 -1.44 -16.29 16.29
CA ASP A 241 -1.87 -16.49 14.91
C ASP A 241 -2.08 -15.15 14.20
N PHE A 242 -2.03 -15.18 12.87
CA PHE A 242 -2.07 -13.98 12.05
C PHE A 242 -3.37 -13.19 12.21
N GLU A 243 -4.53 -13.84 12.42
CA GLU A 243 -5.83 -13.16 12.49
C GLU A 243 -5.91 -12.11 13.63
N PRO A 244 -5.59 -12.44 14.91
CA PRO A 244 -5.51 -11.43 15.98
C PRO A 244 -4.51 -10.29 15.71
N ARG A 245 -3.39 -10.62 15.06
CA ARG A 245 -2.35 -9.64 14.72
C ARG A 245 -2.81 -8.69 13.62
N LEU A 246 -3.49 -9.22 12.62
CA LEU A 246 -4.15 -8.46 11.56
C LEU A 246 -5.23 -7.55 12.15
N GLU A 247 -6.06 -8.07 13.06
CA GLU A 247 -7.09 -7.29 13.74
C GLU A 247 -6.48 -6.10 14.50
N THR A 248 -5.45 -6.36 15.30
CA THR A 248 -4.72 -5.30 16.04
C THR A 248 -4.13 -4.27 15.08
N TYR A 249 -3.47 -4.70 14.01
CA TYR A 249 -2.90 -3.81 13.00
C TYR A 249 -3.97 -2.92 12.33
N LEU A 250 -5.11 -3.50 11.97
CA LEU A 250 -6.22 -2.77 11.33
C LEU A 250 -6.91 -1.79 12.29
N LEU A 251 -6.95 -2.08 13.57
CA LEU A 251 -7.53 -1.18 14.57
C LEU A 251 -6.58 -0.02 14.93
N GLU A 252 -5.27 -0.21 14.83
CA GLU A 252 -4.27 0.84 15.13
C GLU A 252 -3.86 1.65 13.90
N VAL A 253 -3.07 1.04 13.03
CA VAL A 253 -2.37 1.70 11.92
C VAL A 253 -3.23 1.69 10.66
N GLY A 254 -3.90 0.56 10.39
CA GLY A 254 -4.70 0.36 9.19
C GLY A 254 -6.09 1.00 9.22
N GLY A 255 -6.55 1.53 10.37
CA GLY A 255 -7.95 1.87 10.58
C GLY A 255 -8.48 2.99 9.67
N ARG A 256 -7.61 3.92 9.30
CA ARG A 256 -7.93 5.01 8.35
C ARG A 256 -8.05 4.52 6.91
N GLU A 257 -7.44 3.37 6.60
CA GLU A 257 -7.38 2.77 5.27
C GLU A 257 -8.23 1.49 5.19
N LEU A 258 -9.15 1.26 6.13
CA LEU A 258 -9.86 -0.03 6.25
C LEU A 258 -10.61 -0.41 4.97
N ASP A 259 -11.24 0.55 4.29
CA ASP A 259 -11.86 0.32 2.98
C ASP A 259 -10.86 -0.08 1.89
N ALA A 260 -9.63 0.44 1.94
CA ALA A 260 -8.57 0.06 1.03
C ALA A 260 -8.08 -1.38 1.33
N TRP A 261 -8.04 -1.77 2.61
CA TRP A 261 -7.74 -3.14 3.00
C TRP A 261 -8.82 -4.13 2.57
N VAL A 262 -10.11 -3.78 2.70
CA VAL A 262 -11.22 -4.58 2.18
C VAL A 262 -11.07 -4.78 0.67
N ARG A 263 -10.83 -3.70 -0.09
CA ARG A 263 -10.57 -3.81 -1.55
C ARG A 263 -9.34 -4.65 -1.87
N CYS A 264 -8.29 -4.57 -1.06
CA CYS A 264 -7.10 -5.40 -1.24
C CYS A 264 -7.41 -6.89 -1.10
N VAL A 265 -8.26 -7.28 -0.13
CA VAL A 265 -8.74 -8.66 0.02
C VAL A 265 -9.60 -9.08 -1.17
N GLU A 266 -10.50 -8.20 -1.63
CA GLU A 266 -11.36 -8.47 -2.78
C GLU A 266 -10.54 -8.74 -4.05
N VAL A 267 -9.55 -7.90 -4.34
CA VAL A 267 -8.59 -8.13 -5.42
C VAL A 267 -7.86 -9.46 -5.23
N GLY A 268 -7.43 -9.77 -3.99
CA GLY A 268 -6.81 -11.06 -3.66
C GLY A 268 -7.73 -12.27 -3.93
N LEU A 269 -9.04 -12.12 -3.76
CA LEU A 269 -10.01 -13.19 -4.03
C LEU A 269 -10.29 -13.37 -5.53
N GLU A 270 -10.16 -12.30 -6.31
CA GLU A 270 -10.34 -12.33 -7.77
C GLU A 270 -9.14 -12.92 -8.52
N VAL A 271 -7.93 -12.78 -7.97
CA VAL A 271 -6.71 -13.33 -8.57
C VAL A 271 -6.50 -14.80 -8.20
N GLY A 272 -5.88 -15.54 -9.11
CA GLY A 272 -5.60 -16.97 -8.94
C GLY A 272 -4.65 -17.22 -7.76
N LYS A 273 -4.67 -18.45 -7.23
CA LYS A 273 -3.81 -18.85 -6.12
C LYS A 273 -2.31 -18.62 -6.42
N GLU A 274 -1.87 -18.98 -7.62
CA GLU A 274 -0.47 -18.83 -8.03
C GLU A 274 -0.03 -17.36 -8.04
N ASP A 275 -0.87 -16.48 -8.59
CA ASP A 275 -0.59 -15.03 -8.59
C ASP A 275 -0.56 -14.48 -7.17
N ARG A 276 -1.50 -14.89 -6.31
CA ARG A 276 -1.50 -14.51 -4.89
C ARG A 276 -0.20 -14.90 -4.19
N GLU A 277 0.26 -16.14 -4.36
CA GLU A 277 1.50 -16.62 -3.74
C GLU A 277 2.71 -15.82 -4.24
N MET A 278 2.75 -15.47 -5.53
CA MET A 278 3.77 -14.58 -6.08
C MET A 278 3.72 -13.17 -5.45
N TRP A 279 2.54 -12.59 -5.27
CA TRP A 279 2.38 -11.30 -4.58
C TRP A 279 2.79 -11.38 -3.11
N ALA A 280 2.46 -12.48 -2.43
CA ALA A 280 2.86 -12.74 -1.06
C ALA A 280 4.40 -12.68 -0.92
N ASP A 281 5.11 -13.38 -1.82
CA ASP A 281 6.57 -13.39 -1.84
C ASP A 281 7.17 -12.00 -2.07
N VAL A 282 6.58 -11.21 -2.99
CA VAL A 282 7.02 -9.84 -3.29
C VAL A 282 6.87 -8.93 -2.09
N TYR A 283 5.71 -8.96 -1.41
CA TYR A 283 5.46 -8.13 -0.23
C TYR A 283 6.30 -8.58 0.96
N GLU A 284 6.50 -9.89 1.15
CA GLU A 284 7.35 -10.38 2.22
C GLU A 284 8.81 -9.96 1.99
N GLU A 285 9.33 -10.07 0.76
CA GLU A 285 10.68 -9.60 0.46
C GLU A 285 10.82 -8.08 0.63
N ALA A 286 9.82 -7.29 0.25
CA ALA A 286 9.81 -5.84 0.50
C ALA A 286 9.91 -5.53 2.01
N GLY A 287 9.12 -6.22 2.84
CA GLY A 287 9.20 -6.10 4.29
C GLY A 287 10.56 -6.51 4.86
N ARG A 288 11.13 -7.65 4.39
CA ARG A 288 12.47 -8.10 4.80
C ARG A 288 13.56 -7.13 4.36
N PHE A 289 13.48 -6.59 3.15
CA PHE A 289 14.41 -5.60 2.65
C PHE A 289 14.39 -4.33 3.49
N LEU A 290 13.22 -3.80 3.84
CA LEU A 290 13.10 -2.65 4.75
C LEU A 290 13.74 -2.91 6.10
N LYS A 291 13.48 -4.06 6.73
CA LYS A 291 14.09 -4.42 8.02
C LYS A 291 15.62 -4.43 7.93
N ARG A 292 16.18 -4.97 6.83
CA ARG A 292 17.64 -4.94 6.58
C ARG A 292 18.15 -3.52 6.34
N ALA A 293 17.40 -2.71 5.61
CA ALA A 293 17.76 -1.32 5.32
C ALA A 293 17.71 -0.41 6.55
N CYS A 294 16.87 -0.71 7.54
CA CYS A 294 16.81 0.04 8.80
C CYS A 294 17.97 -0.30 9.75
N ALA A 295 18.67 -1.41 9.52
CA ALA A 295 19.81 -1.83 10.35
C ALA A 295 21.14 -1.15 9.96
N LEU A 296 21.09 -0.07 9.17
CA LEU A 296 22.23 0.73 8.70
C LEU A 296 22.77 1.77 9.69
#